data_AF-A0A2V3IH86-F1
#
_entry.id   AF-A0A2V3IH86-F1
#
_cell.length_a   1.000
_cell.length_b   1.000
_cell.length_c   1.000
_cell.angle_alpha   90.00
_cell.angle_beta   90.00
_cell.angle_gamma   90.00
#
_symmetry.space_group_name_H-M   'P 1'
#
loop_
_entity.id
_entity.type
_entity.pdbx_description
1 polymer ?
#
loop_
_entity_poly.entity_id
_entity_poly.type
_entity_poly.pdbx_seq_one_letter_code
_entity_poly.pdbx_strand_id
1 'polypeptide(L)'
;MVNHKPIVPGHCLVVSRRVAARVSDLNPSELSDLWTVACLVSKHLERHFKAEALTFAIQDGSAAGQTVPHVHIHILPRRNGDFEVNDLVYEELNKEDLSRTVPVDAKKNREPRSSHEMAEEASALRILFEDSLPIPVE
;
A
#
# COMPACT_ATOMS: atom_id res chain seq x y z
N MET A 1 5.89 0.84 3.98
CA MET A 1 5.25 0.84 5.32
C MET A 1 4.04 -0.07 5.29
N VAL A 2 3.73 -0.76 6.39
CA VAL A 2 2.48 -1.53 6.52
C VAL A 2 1.31 -0.60 6.85
N ASN A 3 0.10 -0.91 6.35
CA ASN A 3 -1.06 -0.04 6.52
C ASN A 3 -1.80 -0.29 7.85
N HIS A 4 -2.16 0.74 8.60
CA HIS A 4 -2.91 0.58 9.86
C HIS A 4 -4.28 -0.11 9.70
N LYS A 5 -4.97 0.12 8.59
CA LYS A 5 -6.28 -0.48 8.25
C LYS A 5 -6.23 -1.06 6.83
N PRO A 6 -5.54 -2.21 6.64
CA PRO A 6 -5.38 -2.81 5.33
C PRO A 6 -6.75 -3.16 4.72
N ILE A 7 -6.86 -3.06 3.39
CA ILE A 7 -8.09 -3.37 2.64
C ILE A 7 -8.08 -4.85 2.30
N VAL A 8 -6.95 -5.32 1.78
CA VAL A 8 -6.62 -6.73 1.53
C VAL A 8 -5.35 -7.09 2.30
N PRO A 9 -5.09 -8.39 2.58
CA PRO A 9 -3.82 -8.83 3.16
C PRO A 9 -2.63 -8.33 2.32
N GLY A 10 -1.62 -7.79 2.99
CA GLY A 10 -0.44 -7.22 2.31
C GLY A 10 -0.63 -5.82 1.74
N HIS A 11 -1.78 -5.16 1.95
CA HIS A 11 -1.94 -3.75 1.61
C HIS A 11 -0.89 -2.89 2.34
N CYS A 12 0.08 -2.40 1.58
CA CYS A 12 1.17 -1.55 2.06
C CYS A 12 1.19 -0.19 1.37
N LEU A 13 1.98 0.73 1.94
CA LEU A 13 2.25 2.05 1.37
C LEU A 13 3.73 2.19 1.02
N VAL A 14 4.03 2.67 -0.19
CA VAL A 14 5.35 3.20 -0.55
C VAL A 14 5.27 4.71 -0.57
N VAL A 15 6.10 5.37 0.23
CA VAL A 15 5.97 6.80 0.57
C VAL A 15 7.26 7.50 0.21
N SER A 16 7.17 8.71 -0.32
CA SER A 16 8.36 9.55 -0.54
C SER A 16 9.08 9.80 0.78
N ARG A 17 10.42 9.86 0.77
CA ARG A 17 11.18 10.24 1.98
C ARG A 17 10.95 11.69 2.37
N ARG A 18 10.99 12.59 1.38
CA ARG A 18 10.64 14.00 1.57
C ARG A 18 9.12 14.13 1.63
N VAL A 19 8.64 14.92 2.60
CA VAL A 19 7.22 15.26 2.71
C VAL A 19 6.85 16.20 1.55
N ALA A 20 6.21 15.64 0.54
CA ALA A 20 5.65 16.33 -0.62
C ALA A 20 4.15 16.10 -0.66
N ALA A 21 3.34 17.15 -0.80
CA ALA A 21 1.88 17.01 -0.75
C ALA A 21 1.32 16.40 -2.04
N ARG A 22 1.90 16.80 -3.19
CA ARG A 22 1.47 16.38 -4.52
C ARG A 22 2.56 15.63 -5.27
N VAL A 23 2.18 14.74 -6.17
CA VAL A 23 3.14 14.03 -7.05
C VAL A 23 3.96 15.02 -7.88
N SER A 24 3.33 16.12 -8.31
CA SER A 24 4.00 17.21 -9.05
C SER A 24 5.06 17.95 -8.24
N ASP A 25 5.05 17.82 -6.91
CA ASP A 25 6.04 18.46 -6.04
C ASP A 25 7.33 17.64 -5.93
N LEU A 26 7.33 16.39 -6.43
CA LEU A 26 8.51 15.53 -6.49
C LEU A 26 9.41 15.91 -7.66
N ASN A 27 10.72 15.85 -7.46
CA ASN A 27 11.66 15.97 -8.56
C ASN A 27 11.75 14.63 -9.35
N PRO A 28 12.34 14.63 -10.55
CA PRO A 28 12.39 13.42 -11.39
C PRO A 28 13.10 12.22 -10.75
N SER A 29 14.14 12.43 -9.93
CA SER A 29 14.84 11.32 -9.27
C SER A 29 14.01 10.72 -8.14
N GLU A 30 13.31 11.55 -7.36
CA GLU A 30 12.37 11.08 -6.33
C GLU A 30 11.19 10.30 -6.93
N LEU A 31 10.63 10.78 -8.04
CA LEU A 31 9.54 10.09 -8.73
C LEU A 31 10.00 8.72 -9.25
N SER A 32 11.19 8.67 -9.86
CA SER A 32 11.78 7.43 -10.36
C SER A 32 12.11 6.44 -9.24
N ASP A 33 12.69 6.93 -8.13
CA ASP A 33 13.01 6.12 -6.95
C ASP A 33 11.73 5.54 -6.32
N LEU A 34 10.72 6.39 -6.11
CA LEU A 34 9.43 5.99 -5.56
C LEU A 34 8.80 4.85 -6.36
N TRP A 35 8.77 4.96 -7.69
CA TRP A 35 8.20 3.90 -8.54
C TRP A 35 9.08 2.65 -8.61
N THR A 36 10.40 2.82 -8.60
CA THR A 36 11.34 1.68 -8.57
C THR A 36 11.13 0.85 -7.31
N VAL A 37 11.02 1.51 -6.15
CA VAL A 37 10.74 0.86 -4.87
C VAL A 37 9.36 0.21 -4.89
N ALA A 38 8.32 0.86 -5.42
CA ALA A 38 6.99 0.26 -5.48
C ALA A 38 6.92 -0.97 -6.41
N CYS A 39 7.65 -0.97 -7.53
CA CYS A 39 7.84 -2.16 -8.37
C CYS A 39 8.59 -3.29 -7.65
N LEU A 40 9.60 -2.96 -6.83
CA LEU A 40 10.34 -3.95 -6.04
C LEU A 40 9.45 -4.56 -4.95
N VAL A 41 8.76 -3.72 -4.18
CA VAL A 41 7.88 -4.12 -3.08
C VAL A 41 6.75 -5.00 -3.60
N SER A 42 6.06 -4.56 -4.66
CA SER A 42 4.94 -5.30 -5.23
C SER A 42 5.28 -6.72 -5.67
N LYS A 43 6.45 -6.95 -6.30
CA LYS A 43 6.91 -8.30 -6.68
C LYS A 43 7.06 -9.24 -5.47
N HIS A 44 7.58 -8.73 -4.36
CA HIS A 44 7.74 -9.52 -3.14
C HIS A 44 6.40 -9.80 -2.47
N LEU A 45 5.52 -8.80 -2.42
CA LEU A 45 4.17 -8.95 -1.88
C LEU A 45 3.33 -9.92 -2.70
N GLU A 46 3.37 -9.82 -4.02
CA GLU A 46 2.60 -10.70 -4.90
C GLU A 46 2.96 -12.17 -4.67
N ARG A 47 4.26 -12.48 -4.57
CA ARG A 47 4.74 -13.84 -4.24
C ARG A 47 4.37 -14.28 -2.83
N HIS A 48 4.68 -13.44 -1.83
CA HIS A 48 4.47 -13.78 -0.42
C HIS A 48 2.99 -14.00 -0.10
N PHE A 49 2.14 -13.09 -0.58
CA PHE A 49 0.69 -13.18 -0.46
C PHE A 49 0.06 -13.99 -1.58
N LYS A 50 0.80 -14.81 -2.34
CA LYS A 50 0.24 -15.68 -3.41
C LYS A 50 -0.88 -14.99 -4.21
N ALA A 51 -0.64 -13.74 -4.57
CA ALA A 51 -1.58 -12.93 -5.32
C ALA A 51 -1.44 -13.24 -6.81
N GLU A 52 -2.51 -12.95 -7.56
CA GLU A 52 -2.60 -13.17 -9.00
C GLU A 52 -2.49 -11.86 -9.78
N ALA A 53 -2.70 -10.73 -9.09
CA ALA A 53 -2.58 -9.39 -9.65
C ALA A 53 -2.27 -8.37 -8.54
N LEU A 54 -2.10 -7.11 -8.93
CA LEU A 54 -1.84 -5.99 -8.04
C LEU A 54 -2.72 -4.80 -8.41
N THR A 55 -3.22 -4.09 -7.40
CA THR A 55 -3.77 -2.73 -7.57
C THR A 55 -2.77 -1.72 -7.03
N PHE A 56 -2.35 -0.79 -7.88
CA PHE A 56 -1.59 0.40 -7.49
C PHE A 56 -2.51 1.62 -7.52
N ALA A 57 -2.51 2.42 -6.46
CA ALA A 57 -3.32 3.64 -6.40
C ALA A 57 -2.57 4.79 -5.74
N ILE A 58 -2.77 6.00 -6.27
CA ILE A 58 -2.30 7.25 -5.69
C ILE A 58 -3.49 8.20 -5.68
N GLN A 59 -3.85 8.70 -4.50
CA GLN A 59 -4.84 9.76 -4.33
C GLN A 59 -4.09 11.09 -4.25
N ASP A 60 -3.87 11.74 -5.39
CA ASP A 60 -3.06 12.97 -5.49
C ASP A 60 -3.92 14.23 -5.27
N GLY A 61 -4.03 14.65 -4.01
CA GLY A 61 -4.83 15.81 -3.58
C GLY A 61 -6.17 15.43 -2.95
N SER A 62 -6.72 16.35 -2.14
CA SER A 62 -7.94 16.10 -1.34
C SER A 62 -9.14 15.68 -2.18
N ALA A 63 -9.34 16.29 -3.35
CA ALA A 63 -10.43 15.94 -4.27
C ALA A 63 -10.31 14.51 -4.87
N ALA A 64 -9.12 13.91 -4.79
CA ALA A 64 -8.87 12.52 -5.18
C ALA A 64 -8.99 11.53 -3.99
N GLY A 65 -9.34 12.00 -2.79
CA GLY A 65 -9.44 11.19 -1.57
C GLY A 65 -8.19 11.18 -0.70
N GLN A 66 -7.22 12.09 -0.92
CA GLN A 66 -6.02 12.18 -0.10
C GLN A 66 -6.34 12.69 1.31
N THR A 67 -6.16 11.83 2.32
CA THR A 67 -6.39 12.17 3.73
C THR A 67 -5.15 12.74 4.43
N VAL A 68 -3.97 12.26 4.07
CA VAL A 68 -2.67 12.73 4.58
C VAL A 68 -1.93 13.43 3.43
N PRO A 69 -1.57 14.72 3.55
CA PRO A 69 -0.91 15.49 2.48
C PRO A 69 0.58 15.12 2.34
N HIS A 70 0.83 13.85 2.00
CA HIS A 70 2.14 13.28 1.74
C HIS A 70 2.00 12.23 0.65
N VAL A 71 2.76 12.30 -0.44
CA VAL A 71 2.71 11.33 -1.53
C VAL A 71 2.96 9.90 -1.02
N HIS A 72 1.98 9.04 -1.24
CA HIS A 72 2.09 7.61 -0.98
C HIS A 72 1.36 6.82 -2.07
N ILE A 73 1.95 5.68 -2.41
CA ILE A 73 1.42 4.70 -3.35
C ILE A 73 0.85 3.55 -2.52
N HIS A 74 -0.44 3.30 -2.67
CA HIS A 74 -1.08 2.09 -2.20
C HIS A 74 -0.69 0.93 -3.11
N ILE A 75 -0.26 -0.17 -2.52
CA ILE A 75 -0.02 -1.44 -3.21
C ILE A 75 -0.89 -2.49 -2.55
N LEU A 76 -1.82 -3.05 -3.32
CA LEU A 76 -2.79 -4.06 -2.86
C LEU A 76 -2.58 -5.34 -3.67
N PRO A 77 -2.04 -6.41 -3.06
CA PRO A 77 -2.02 -7.74 -3.67
C PRO A 77 -3.46 -8.25 -3.86
N ARG A 78 -3.80 -8.71 -5.07
CA ARG A 78 -5.15 -9.11 -5.48
C ARG A 78 -5.23 -10.59 -5.76
N ARG A 79 -6.37 -11.21 -5.42
CA ARG A 79 -6.68 -12.60 -5.74
C ARG A 79 -8.10 -12.71 -6.27
N ASN A 80 -8.38 -13.77 -7.03
CA ASN A 80 -9.75 -14.03 -7.41
C ASN A 80 -10.64 -14.24 -6.17
N GLY A 81 -11.75 -13.48 -6.11
CA GLY A 81 -12.70 -13.54 -5.00
C GLY A 81 -12.34 -12.72 -3.77
N ASP A 82 -11.28 -11.89 -3.80
CA ASP A 82 -10.98 -10.95 -2.71
C ASP A 82 -12.03 -9.84 -2.55
N PHE A 83 -12.75 -9.56 -3.63
CA PHE A 83 -13.96 -8.76 -3.71
C PHE A 83 -15.02 -9.47 -4.58
N GLU A 84 -16.29 -9.31 -4.23
CA GLU A 84 -17.41 -9.80 -5.07
C GLU A 84 -17.49 -9.02 -6.39
N VAL A 85 -17.27 -7.70 -6.33
CA VAL A 85 -17.17 -6.81 -7.49
C VAL A 85 -15.83 -6.08 -7.39
N ASN A 86 -14.97 -6.28 -8.39
CA ASN A 86 -13.58 -5.79 -8.36
C ASN A 86 -13.46 -4.27 -8.15
N ASP A 87 -14.37 -3.49 -8.70
CA ASP A 87 -14.34 -2.02 -8.61
C ASP A 87 -14.66 -1.48 -7.20
N LEU A 88 -15.20 -2.31 -6.31
CA LEU A 88 -15.41 -1.92 -4.90
C LEU A 88 -14.10 -1.61 -4.17
N VAL A 89 -12.95 -2.04 -4.70
CA VAL A 89 -11.63 -1.66 -4.18
C VAL A 89 -11.43 -0.13 -4.18
N TYR A 90 -11.97 0.57 -5.17
CA TYR A 90 -11.86 2.03 -5.28
C TYR A 90 -12.75 2.75 -4.27
N GLU A 91 -13.93 2.18 -3.99
CA GLU A 91 -14.77 2.67 -2.90
C GLU A 91 -14.06 2.48 -1.55
N GLU A 92 -13.45 1.32 -1.31
CA GLU A 92 -12.73 1.05 -0.06
C GLU A 92 -11.49 1.94 0.15
N LEU A 93 -10.83 2.36 -0.94
CA LEU A 93 -9.74 3.34 -0.91
C LEU A 93 -10.23 4.76 -0.58
N ASN A 94 -11.44 5.13 -1.01
CA ASN A 94 -12.01 6.46 -0.80
C ASN A 94 -12.78 6.60 0.53
N LYS A 95 -13.08 5.51 1.23
CA LYS A 95 -13.81 5.56 2.51
C LYS A 95 -12.95 6.18 3.61
N GLU A 96 -13.23 7.44 3.94
CA GLU A 96 -12.69 8.10 5.13
C GLU A 96 -13.29 7.55 6.45
N ASP A 97 -14.53 7.04 6.40
CA ASP A 97 -15.26 6.55 7.57
C ASP A 97 -16.06 5.25 7.28
N LEU A 98 -15.95 4.27 8.18
CA LEU A 98 -16.18 2.84 7.98
C LEU A 98 -17.66 2.39 8.10
N SER A 99 -18.64 3.27 7.93
CA SER A 99 -20.05 2.95 8.25
C SER A 99 -20.71 1.92 7.30
N ARG A 100 -20.09 1.63 6.14
CA ARG A 100 -20.50 0.55 5.23
C ARG A 100 -19.30 -0.29 4.84
N THR A 101 -19.09 -1.40 5.54
CA THR A 101 -18.07 -2.38 5.20
C THR A 101 -18.58 -3.31 4.11
N VAL A 102 -17.94 -3.28 2.94
CA VAL A 102 -18.02 -4.40 2.00
C VAL A 102 -17.21 -5.54 2.64
N PRO A 103 -17.63 -6.82 2.51
CA PRO A 103 -16.76 -7.93 2.87
C PRO A 103 -15.44 -7.82 2.10
N VAL A 104 -14.34 -7.62 2.84
CA VAL A 104 -12.98 -7.58 2.29
C VAL A 104 -12.13 -8.68 2.91
N ASP A 105 -11.13 -9.14 2.16
CA ASP A 105 -10.31 -10.31 2.52
C ASP A 105 -9.38 -10.08 3.74
N ALA A 106 -9.15 -8.84 4.18
CA ALA A 106 -8.26 -8.55 5.32
C ALA A 106 -8.88 -8.88 6.69
N LYS A 107 -9.85 -8.08 7.14
CA LYS A 107 -10.63 -8.30 8.38
C LYS A 107 -12.05 -7.81 8.10
N LYS A 108 -13.06 -8.60 8.51
CA LYS A 108 -14.49 -8.36 8.22
C LYS A 108 -15.00 -6.95 8.56
N ASN A 109 -14.42 -6.32 9.59
CA ASN A 109 -14.79 -4.96 10.05
C ASN A 109 -13.68 -3.91 9.85
N ARG A 110 -12.59 -4.23 9.13
CA ARG A 110 -11.40 -3.37 8.95
C ARG A 110 -10.92 -2.70 10.25
N GLU A 111 -10.95 -3.46 11.35
CA GLU A 111 -10.52 -2.97 12.65
C GLU A 111 -9.06 -2.51 12.59
N PRO A 112 -8.75 -1.33 13.16
CA PRO A 112 -7.39 -0.83 13.19
C PRO A 112 -6.44 -1.82 13.86
N ARG A 113 -5.29 -2.07 13.23
CA ARG A 113 -4.24 -2.91 13.79
C ARG A 113 -3.50 -2.21 14.92
N SER A 114 -3.16 -2.93 15.98
CA SER A 114 -2.26 -2.42 17.01
C SER A 114 -0.87 -2.14 16.46
N SER A 115 -0.11 -1.27 17.13
CA SER A 115 1.29 -1.01 16.78
C SER A 115 2.16 -2.28 16.84
N HIS A 116 1.80 -3.23 17.71
CA HIS A 116 2.49 -4.51 17.82
C HIS A 116 2.26 -5.39 16.58
N GLU A 117 1.00 -5.59 16.17
CA GLU A 117 0.66 -6.33 14.94
C GLU A 117 1.33 -5.71 13.70
N MET A 118 1.39 -4.38 13.63
CA MET A 118 2.06 -3.69 12.52
C MET A 118 3.58 -3.91 12.55
N ALA A 119 4.21 -3.88 13.72
CA ALA A 119 5.64 -4.12 13.86
C ALA A 119 6.02 -5.57 13.51
N GLU A 120 5.20 -6.54 13.91
CA GLU A 120 5.37 -7.95 13.54
C GLU A 120 5.26 -8.17 12.04
N GLU A 121 4.22 -7.63 11.38
CA GLU A 121 4.07 -7.72 9.92
C GLU A 121 5.25 -7.05 9.20
N ALA A 122 5.65 -5.86 9.63
CA ALA A 122 6.78 -5.16 9.03
C ALA A 122 8.09 -5.96 9.17
N SER A 123 8.29 -6.64 10.31
CA SER A 123 9.48 -7.46 10.56
C SER A 123 9.47 -8.72 9.68
N ALA A 124 8.32 -9.38 9.55
CA ALA A 124 8.15 -10.53 8.67
C ALA A 124 8.38 -10.17 7.20
N LEU A 125 7.85 -9.02 6.74
CA LEU A 125 8.02 -8.56 5.36
C LEU A 125 9.44 -8.09 5.06
N ARG A 126 10.18 -7.56 6.05
CA ARG A 126 11.56 -7.10 5.85
C ARG A 126 12.48 -8.22 5.37
N ILE A 127 12.26 -9.45 5.84
CA ILE A 127 13.03 -10.64 5.45
C ILE A 127 12.97 -10.88 3.94
N LEU A 128 11.85 -10.51 3.30
CA LEU A 128 11.67 -10.69 1.85
C LEU A 128 12.66 -9.85 1.02
N PHE A 129 13.28 -8.84 1.61
CA PHE A 129 14.15 -7.91 0.90
C PHE A 129 15.64 -8.11 1.20
N GLU A 130 16.02 -9.05 2.07
CA GLU A 130 17.41 -9.25 2.50
C GLU A 130 18.37 -9.55 1.32
N ASP A 131 17.90 -10.30 0.31
CA ASP A 131 18.66 -10.60 -0.91
C ASP A 131 18.53 -9.53 -2.02
N SER A 132 17.70 -8.51 -1.79
CA SER A 132 17.30 -7.51 -2.80
C SER A 132 17.71 -6.08 -2.45
N LEU A 133 18.43 -5.88 -1.34
CA LEU A 133 18.94 -4.57 -0.98
C LEU A 133 20.01 -4.15 -2.01
N PRO A 134 19.87 -2.98 -2.66
CA PRO A 134 20.98 -2.43 -3.42
C PRO A 134 22.16 -2.20 -2.47
N ILE A 135 23.36 -2.56 -2.94
CA ILE A 135 24.63 -2.22 -2.30
C ILE A 135 24.59 -0.70 -1.98
N PRO A 136 25.01 -0.27 -0.77
CA PRO A 136 25.01 1.16 -0.45
C PRO A 136 25.80 1.91 -1.52
N VAL A 137 25.17 2.92 -2.12
CA VAL A 137 25.90 3.87 -2.95
C VAL A 137 26.63 4.79 -1.96
N GLU A 138 27.96 4.79 -2.02
CA GLU A 138 28.86 5.65 -1.23
C GLU A 138 28.51 7.14 -1.35
#